data_AF-A0A6B0UPT8-F1
#
_entry.id   AF-A0A6B0UPT8-F1
#
_cell.length_a   1.000
_cell.length_b   1.000
_cell.length_c   1.000
_cell.angle_alpha   90.00
_cell.angle_beta   90.00
_cell.angle_gamma   90.00
#
_symmetry.space_group_name_H-M   'P 1'
#
loop_
_entity.id
_entity.type
_entity.pdbx_description
1 polymer ?
#
loop_
_entity_poly.entity_id
_entity_poly.type
_entity_poly.pdbx_seq_one_letter_code
_entity_poly.pdbx_strand_id
1 'polypeptide(L)'
;MISTRVLLVFATLAPACIAGGNTSLPYGCRPISRDSIKNLVQTGTERPPSAAHALGKICKTRLPKHEKNTTCIGDAGVGLPNCIMCCVCRGNDGNIQYNGTKLPNRFPCGPNKKCNRKGECAVRN
;
A
#
# COMPACT_ATOMS: atom_id res chain seq x y z
N MET A 1 -13.50 -0.27 62.48
CA MET A 1 -14.28 -0.99 61.44
C MET A 1 -14.53 -0.04 60.28
N ILE A 2 -14.11 -0.46 59.07
CA ILE A 2 -14.57 -0.11 57.70
C ILE A 2 -14.84 1.39 57.42
N SER A 3 -13.94 2.13 56.78
CA SER A 3 -13.50 2.07 55.36
C SER A 3 -14.55 2.57 54.38
N THR A 4 -14.32 3.76 53.82
CA THR A 4 -14.75 4.12 52.45
C THR A 4 -13.95 5.30 51.93
N ARG A 5 -12.65 5.06 51.69
CA ARG A 5 -11.87 5.88 50.76
C ARG A 5 -12.33 5.52 49.34
N VAL A 6 -13.29 6.25 48.80
CA VAL A 6 -13.67 6.11 47.39
C VAL A 6 -12.80 7.08 46.57
N LEU A 7 -11.56 6.68 46.33
CA LEU A 7 -10.73 7.26 45.27
C LEU A 7 -11.28 6.76 43.94
N LEU A 8 -12.08 7.59 43.27
CA LEU A 8 -12.47 7.39 41.88
C LEU A 8 -11.23 7.54 40.98
N VAL A 9 -10.53 6.43 40.76
CA VAL A 9 -9.50 6.32 39.73
C VAL A 9 -10.23 6.20 38.39
N PHE A 10 -10.33 7.32 37.67
CA PHE A 10 -10.70 7.32 36.26
C PHE A 10 -9.57 6.66 35.46
N ALA A 11 -9.69 5.36 35.23
CA ALA A 11 -8.88 4.65 34.25
C ALA A 11 -9.28 5.16 32.86
N THR A 12 -8.54 6.14 32.35
CA THR A 12 -8.59 6.53 30.94
C THR A 12 -8.04 5.35 30.14
N LEU A 13 -8.93 4.58 29.52
CA LEU A 13 -8.56 3.64 28.46
C LEU A 13 -7.95 4.48 27.33
N ALA A 14 -6.62 4.56 27.30
CA ALA A 14 -5.91 4.96 26.10
C ALA A 14 -6.37 3.98 25.01
N PRO A 15 -7.00 4.43 23.90
CA PRO A 15 -7.11 3.57 22.75
C PRO A 15 -5.68 3.27 22.32
N ALA A 16 -5.23 2.04 22.59
CA ALA A 16 -3.97 1.55 22.10
C ALA A 16 -4.03 1.74 20.58
N CYS A 17 -3.25 2.70 20.08
CA CYS A 17 -2.96 2.81 18.66
C CYS A 17 -2.52 1.41 18.25
N ILE A 18 -3.35 0.73 17.47
CA ILE A 18 -2.96 -0.51 16.80
C ILE A 18 -1.83 -0.07 15.87
N ALA A 19 -0.61 -0.18 16.37
CA ALA A 19 0.60 0.05 15.62
C ALA A 19 0.56 -0.97 14.48
N GLY A 20 0.13 -0.50 13.31
CA GLY A 20 0.25 -1.22 12.07
C GLY A 20 1.73 -1.57 11.93
N GLY A 21 2.02 -2.86 12.09
CA GLY A 21 3.37 -3.37 12.30
C GLY A 21 4.38 -2.73 11.37
N ASN A 22 5.50 -2.32 11.97
CA ASN A 22 6.66 -1.70 11.36
C ASN A 22 7.26 -2.63 10.30
N THR A 23 6.62 -2.71 9.15
CA THR A 23 7.24 -3.16 7.91
C THR A 23 7.95 -1.93 7.38
N SER A 24 9.29 -1.98 7.37
CA SER A 24 10.16 -0.90 6.88
C SER A 24 9.66 -0.44 5.51
N LEU A 25 8.95 0.67 5.51
CA LEU A 25 8.16 1.08 4.37
C LEU A 25 9.12 1.55 3.27
N PRO A 26 9.03 1.02 2.04
CA PRO A 26 9.95 1.43 0.98
C PRO A 26 9.84 2.93 0.70
N TYR A 27 10.94 3.56 0.29
CA TYR A 27 10.95 4.99 0.00
C TYR A 27 9.87 5.34 -1.04
N GLY A 28 9.04 6.33 -0.70
CA GLY A 28 7.93 6.78 -1.54
C GLY A 28 6.62 5.99 -1.35
N CYS A 29 6.59 5.02 -0.44
CA CYS A 29 5.36 4.33 -0.05
C CYS A 29 4.69 5.02 1.12
N ARG A 30 3.36 4.89 1.19
CA ARG A 30 2.55 5.29 2.35
C ARG A 30 1.92 4.04 2.95
N PRO A 31 1.74 3.99 4.28
CA PRO A 31 1.09 2.86 4.92
C PRO A 31 -0.37 2.81 4.47
N ILE A 32 -0.84 1.63 4.07
CA ILE A 32 -2.24 1.40 3.70
C ILE A 32 -2.86 0.49 4.75
N SER A 33 -4.02 0.88 5.30
CA SER A 33 -4.71 0.05 6.29
C SER A 33 -5.23 -1.25 5.68
N ARG A 34 -5.32 -2.32 6.48
CA ARG A 34 -5.82 -3.63 6.04
C ARG A 34 -7.22 -3.52 5.43
N ASP A 35 -8.08 -2.72 6.06
CA ASP A 35 -9.46 -2.51 5.62
C ASP A 35 -9.53 -1.74 4.29
N SER A 36 -8.61 -0.80 4.06
CA SER A 36 -8.50 -0.12 2.77
C SER A 36 -8.22 -1.10 1.64
N ILE A 37 -7.32 -2.07 1.84
CA ILE A 37 -7.04 -3.10 0.83
C ILE A 37 -8.29 -3.94 0.56
N LYS A 38 -9.01 -4.37 1.60
CA LYS A 38 -10.24 -5.16 1.45
C LYS A 38 -11.29 -4.40 0.62
N ASN A 39 -11.50 -3.12 0.93
CA ASN A 39 -12.45 -2.26 0.23
C ASN A 39 -12.01 -1.96 -1.21
N LEU A 40 -10.72 -1.72 -1.47
CA LEU A 40 -10.17 -1.49 -2.82
C LEU A 40 -10.27 -2.73 -3.72
N VAL A 41 -10.12 -3.92 -3.13
CA VAL A 41 -10.27 -5.19 -3.86
C VAL A 41 -11.73 -5.44 -4.21
N GLN A 42 -12.64 -5.22 -3.25
CA GLN A 42 -14.08 -5.41 -3.46
C GLN A 42 -14.68 -4.38 -4.44
N THR A 43 -14.23 -3.14 -4.40
CA THR A 43 -14.67 -2.09 -5.34
C THR A 43 -13.99 -2.18 -6.71
N GLY A 44 -12.80 -2.79 -6.79
CA GLY A 44 -12.07 -3.03 -8.03
C GLY A 44 -12.64 -4.12 -8.93
N THR A 45 -13.60 -4.90 -8.45
CA THR A 45 -14.38 -5.90 -9.22
C THR A 45 -15.63 -5.33 -9.88
N GLU A 46 -16.15 -4.19 -9.42
CA GLU A 46 -17.42 -3.61 -9.93
C GLU A 46 -17.23 -2.37 -10.83
N ARG A 47 -16.07 -1.72 -10.78
CA ARG A 47 -15.71 -0.57 -11.65
C ARG A 47 -14.68 -0.97 -12.71
N PRO A 48 -14.61 -0.29 -13.88
CA PRO A 48 -13.53 -0.48 -14.83
C PRO A 48 -12.18 -0.42 -14.10
N PRO A 49 -11.19 -1.27 -14.48
CA PRO A 49 -10.02 -1.53 -13.66
C PRO A 49 -9.32 -0.22 -13.31
N SER A 50 -9.42 0.18 -12.05
CA SER A 50 -8.75 1.38 -11.56
C SER A 50 -7.26 1.25 -11.82
N ALA A 51 -6.56 2.38 -12.00
CA ALA A 51 -5.11 2.38 -12.17
C ALA A 51 -4.43 1.54 -11.07
N ALA A 52 -4.95 1.56 -9.84
CA ALA A 52 -4.48 0.75 -8.73
C ALA A 52 -4.59 -0.77 -8.96
N HIS A 53 -5.67 -1.24 -9.61
CA HIS A 53 -5.87 -2.65 -9.94
C HIS A 53 -4.95 -3.10 -11.09
N ALA A 54 -4.77 -2.24 -12.11
CA ALA A 54 -3.84 -2.50 -13.21
C ALA A 54 -2.39 -2.57 -12.71
N LEU A 55 -1.98 -1.64 -11.84
CA LEU A 55 -0.68 -1.68 -11.16
C LEU A 55 -0.58 -2.87 -10.20
N GLY A 56 -1.68 -3.25 -9.55
CA GLY A 56 -1.76 -4.44 -8.68
C GLY A 56 -1.43 -5.75 -9.42
N LYS A 57 -1.86 -5.91 -10.67
CA LYS A 57 -1.46 -7.05 -11.51
C LYS A 57 0.05 -7.11 -11.76
N ILE A 58 0.67 -5.95 -12.00
CA ILE A 58 2.12 -5.84 -12.16
C ILE A 58 2.84 -6.15 -10.84
N CYS A 59 2.28 -5.73 -9.72
CA CYS A 59 2.81 -6.08 -8.41
C CYS A 59 2.80 -7.58 -8.18
N LYS A 60 1.70 -8.27 -8.51
CA LYS A 60 1.58 -9.73 -8.37
C LYS A 60 2.63 -10.48 -9.19
N THR A 61 2.92 -10.06 -10.42
CA THR A 61 3.94 -10.71 -11.26
C THR A 61 5.37 -10.45 -10.79
N ARG A 62 5.60 -9.40 -9.99
CA ARG A 62 6.91 -9.03 -9.45
C ARG A 62 7.13 -9.49 -8.00
N LEU A 63 6.18 -10.22 -7.42
CA LEU A 63 6.40 -10.83 -6.12
C LEU A 63 7.45 -11.95 -6.24
N PRO A 64 8.44 -11.99 -5.33
CA PRO A 64 9.47 -13.04 -5.35
C PRO A 64 8.91 -14.44 -5.09
N LYS A 65 7.74 -14.54 -4.44
CA LYS A 65 6.99 -15.79 -4.30
C LYS A 65 5.66 -15.64 -5.01
N HIS A 66 5.46 -16.46 -6.04
CA HIS A 66 4.23 -16.50 -6.82
C HIS A 66 3.12 -17.19 -6.02
N GLU A 67 2.70 -16.57 -4.92
CA GLU A 67 1.58 -17.05 -4.14
C GLU A 67 0.30 -16.89 -4.98
N LYS A 68 -0.30 -18.04 -5.34
CA LYS A 68 -1.43 -18.10 -6.27
C LYS A 68 -2.63 -17.29 -5.78
N ASN A 69 -2.81 -17.17 -4.46
CA ASN A 69 -3.96 -16.53 -3.80
C ASN A 69 -3.64 -15.16 -3.20
N THR A 70 -2.55 -14.51 -3.61
CA THR A 70 -2.26 -13.15 -3.15
C THR A 70 -3.07 -12.13 -3.94
N THR A 71 -3.61 -11.16 -3.20
CA THR A 71 -4.24 -9.98 -3.78
C THR A 71 -3.33 -8.78 -3.59
N CYS A 72 -3.05 -8.07 -4.69
CA CYS A 72 -2.12 -6.96 -4.71
C CYS A 72 -2.78 -5.70 -5.26
N ILE A 73 -2.40 -4.57 -4.68
CA ILE A 73 -2.68 -3.24 -5.20
C ILE A 73 -1.35 -2.52 -5.45
N GLY A 74 -1.34 -1.65 -6.47
CA GLY A 74 -0.21 -0.78 -6.74
C GLY A 74 -0.58 0.68 -6.54
N ASP A 75 0.27 1.47 -5.88
CA ASP A 75 0.14 2.92 -5.76
C ASP A 75 1.44 3.60 -6.23
N ALA A 76 1.32 4.52 -7.19
CA ALA A 76 2.45 5.35 -7.61
C ALA A 76 2.70 6.51 -6.62
N GLY A 77 1.65 7.03 -5.97
CA GLY A 77 1.70 8.07 -4.94
C GLY A 77 2.78 9.13 -5.13
N VAL A 78 3.59 9.32 -4.08
CA VAL A 78 4.73 10.24 -4.06
C VAL A 78 5.95 9.72 -4.83
N GLY A 79 5.96 8.43 -5.21
CA GLY A 79 7.00 7.81 -6.02
C GLY A 79 6.89 8.13 -7.52
N LEU A 80 5.75 8.67 -7.98
CA LEU A 80 5.47 8.96 -9.39
C LEU A 80 6.56 9.80 -10.10
N PRO A 81 7.09 10.89 -9.52
CA PRO A 81 8.13 11.70 -10.17
C PRO A 81 9.44 10.93 -10.42
N ASN A 82 9.70 9.91 -9.60
CA ASN A 82 10.87 9.03 -9.71
C ASN A 82 10.53 7.71 -10.40
N CYS A 83 9.34 7.60 -11.01
CA CYS A 83 8.87 6.38 -11.65
C CYS A 83 8.94 5.15 -10.74
N ILE A 84 8.62 5.33 -9.46
CA ILE A 84 8.51 4.29 -8.45
C ILE A 84 7.03 4.11 -8.10
N MET A 85 6.64 2.85 -7.92
CA MET A 85 5.36 2.49 -7.33
C MET A 85 5.56 1.53 -6.16
N CYS A 86 4.57 1.53 -5.29
CA CYS A 86 4.47 0.73 -4.11
C CYS A 86 3.46 -0.38 -4.33
N CYS A 87 3.91 -1.59 -4.12
CA CYS A 87 3.10 -2.79 -4.15
C CYS A 87 2.72 -3.15 -2.73
N VAL A 88 1.41 -3.30 -2.51
CA VAL A 88 0.87 -3.79 -1.24
C VAL A 88 0.10 -5.05 -1.54
N CYS A 89 0.60 -6.16 -1.03
CA CYS A 89 0.11 -7.49 -1.33
C CYS A 89 -0.32 -8.19 -0.04
N ARG A 90 -1.51 -8.77 -0.03
CA ARG A 90 -2.01 -9.59 1.07
C ARG A 90 -1.83 -11.06 0.72
N GLY A 91 -0.97 -11.74 1.48
CA GLY A 91 -0.74 -13.18 1.39
C GLY A 91 -1.92 -13.99 1.92
N ASN A 92 -1.88 -15.30 1.70
CA ASN A 92 -2.94 -16.22 2.13
C ASN A 92 -3.05 -16.34 3.66
N ASP A 93 -1.93 -16.14 4.36
CA ASP A 93 -1.84 -16.04 5.82
C ASP A 93 -2.43 -14.74 6.39
N GLY A 94 -2.92 -13.84 5.52
CA GLY A 94 -3.44 -12.54 5.89
C GLY A 94 -2.36 -11.49 6.20
N ASN A 95 -1.08 -11.84 6.06
CA ASN A 95 0.00 -10.89 6.23
C ASN A 95 0.08 -9.94 5.04
N ILE A 96 0.45 -8.70 5.33
CA ILE A 96 0.62 -7.66 4.31
C ILE A 96 2.11 -7.47 4.06
N GLN A 97 2.48 -7.54 2.79
CA GLN A 97 3.83 -7.30 2.33
C GLN A 97 3.86 -6.01 1.52
N TYR A 98 4.83 -5.17 1.83
CA TYR A 98 5.13 -3.95 1.10
C TYR A 98 6.38 -4.16 0.26
N ASN A 99 6.34 -3.75 -1.00
CA ASN A 99 7.51 -3.76 -1.87
C ASN A 99 7.55 -2.52 -2.77
N GLY A 100 8.71 -1.92 -2.94
CA GLY A 100 8.93 -0.83 -3.89
C GLY A 100 9.41 -1.37 -5.23
N THR A 101 8.84 -0.90 -6.34
CA THR A 101 9.27 -1.32 -7.67
C THR A 101 9.13 -0.20 -8.70
N LYS A 102 9.77 -0.34 -9.86
CA LYS A 102 9.70 0.67 -10.94
C LYS A 102 8.34 0.64 -11.61
N LEU A 103 7.80 1.81 -11.94
CA LEU A 103 6.62 1.94 -12.80
C LEU A 103 6.90 1.36 -14.20
N PRO A 104 5.86 0.90 -14.92
CA PRO A 104 6.01 0.42 -16.29
C PRO A 104 6.61 1.47 -17.22
N ASN A 105 7.32 0.99 -18.25
CA ASN A 105 7.76 1.85 -19.34
C ASN A 105 6.55 2.55 -19.97
N ARG A 106 6.70 3.84 -20.29
CA ARG A 106 5.67 4.74 -20.82
C ARG A 106 4.53 5.07 -19.84
N PHE A 107 4.66 4.75 -18.54
CA PHE A 107 3.70 5.23 -17.55
C PHE A 107 3.78 6.77 -17.45
N PRO A 108 2.65 7.50 -17.46
CA PRO A 108 2.68 8.96 -17.37
C PRO A 108 3.17 9.40 -15.98
N CYS A 109 4.17 10.27 -15.93
CA CYS A 109 4.77 10.75 -14.67
C CYS A 109 4.78 12.29 -14.56
N GLY A 110 4.23 12.99 -15.56
CA GLY A 110 4.06 14.43 -15.59
C GLY A 110 3.62 14.93 -16.98
N PRO A 111 3.37 16.23 -17.14
CA PRO A 111 3.03 16.83 -18.43
C PRO A 111 4.10 16.51 -19.48
N ASN A 112 3.71 15.87 -20.58
CA ASN A 112 4.62 15.44 -21.67
C ASN A 112 5.78 14.53 -21.24
N LYS A 113 5.71 13.94 -20.04
CA LYS A 113 6.76 13.06 -19.49
C LYS A 113 6.23 11.67 -19.19
N LYS A 114 7.08 10.68 -19.44
CA LYS A 114 6.78 9.27 -19.16
C LYS A 114 7.98 8.54 -18.57
N CYS A 115 7.69 7.49 -17.81
CA CYS A 115 8.71 6.61 -17.27
C CYS A 115 9.43 5.85 -18.37
N ASN A 116 10.75 5.79 -18.30
CA ASN A 116 11.57 4.97 -19.19
C ASN A 116 11.95 3.63 -18.54
N ARG A 117 12.69 2.77 -19.27
CA ARG A 117 13.16 1.46 -18.75
C ARG A 117 14.18 1.58 -17.61
N LYS A 118 14.87 2.73 -17.48
CA LYS A 118 15.78 3.00 -16.37
C LYS A 118 15.04 3.34 -15.08
N GLY A 119 13.75 3.67 -15.17
CA GLY A 119 12.97 4.14 -14.03
C GLY A 119 13.10 5.65 -13.82
N GLU A 120 13.31 6.40 -14.90
CA GLU A 120 13.40 7.87 -14.86
C GLU A 120 12.18 8.48 -15.54
N CYS A 121 11.71 9.60 -15.00
CA CYS A 121 10.65 10.40 -15.62
C CYS A 121 11.26 11.36 -16.64
N ALA A 122 11.14 11.03 -17.93
CA ALA A 122 11.78 11.78 -19.01
C ALA A 122 10.74 12.32 -20.01
N VAL A 123 11.11 13.42 -20.69
CA VAL A 123 10.33 13.92 -21.83
C VAL A 123 10.32 12.86 -22.91
N ARG A 124 9.15 12.61 -23.48
CA ARG A 124 9.03 11.71 -24.61
C ARG A 124 9.30 12.52 -25.88
N ASN A 125 10.47 12.34 -26.48
CA ASN A 125 10.70 12.69 -27.89
C ASN A 125 9.89 11.76 -28.80
#